data_AF-A0A6M3IJ77-F1
#
_entry.id   AF-A0A6M3IJ77-F1
#
_cell.length_a   1.000
_cell.length_b   1.000
_cell.length_c   1.000
_cell.angle_alpha   90.00
_cell.angle_beta   90.00
_cell.angle_gamma   90.00
#
_symmetry.space_group_name_H-M   'P 1'
#
loop_
_entity.id
_entity.type
_entity.pdbx_description
1 polymer ?
#
loop_
_entity_poly.entity_id
_entity_poly.type
_entity_poly.pdbx_seq_one_letter_code
_entity_poly.pdbx_strand_id
1 'polypeptide(L)'
;MVYLTKVDFTSKSVTTISLMGPGGVSAPGTYTRSRKNLLSSPKLLRRIAGVASAMADACSLGDHCTNNSKMIGKMAADGKAFKMCTREEADSRKRAAVECARRVLPTKY
;
A
#
# COMPACT_ATOMS: atom_id res chain seq x y z
N MET A 1 9.29 -15.52 21.39
CA MET A 1 9.59 -14.09 21.42
C MET A 1 10.84 -13.88 20.57
N VAL A 2 10.74 -13.20 19.41
CA VAL A 2 11.87 -13.05 18.47
C VAL A 2 12.61 -11.76 18.83
N TYR A 3 13.85 -11.87 19.31
CA TYR A 3 14.68 -10.70 19.63
C TYR A 3 15.14 -10.00 18.35
N LEU A 4 15.18 -8.66 18.38
CA LEU A 4 15.69 -7.87 17.27
C LEU A 4 17.22 -7.98 17.21
N THR A 5 17.75 -8.12 16.00
CA THR A 5 19.20 -8.15 15.76
C THR A 5 19.65 -6.85 15.10
N LYS A 6 20.96 -6.53 15.14
CA LYS A 6 21.52 -5.33 14.47
C LYS A 6 21.10 -5.24 12.99
N VAL A 7 20.93 -6.38 12.33
CA VAL A 7 20.52 -6.46 10.92
C VAL A 7 19.09 -5.95 10.71
N ASP A 8 18.22 -6.00 11.72
CA ASP A 8 16.85 -5.49 11.62
C ASP A 8 16.78 -3.96 11.52
N PHE A 9 17.86 -3.27 11.90
CA PHE A 9 18.03 -1.82 11.79
C PHE A 9 18.71 -1.39 10.49
N THR A 10 19.09 -2.33 9.62
CA THR A 10 19.67 -1.98 8.31
C THR A 10 18.62 -1.38 7.38
N SER A 11 19.03 -0.34 6.65
CA SER A 11 18.23 0.34 5.63
C SER A 11 18.86 0.18 4.26
N LYS A 12 18.03 -0.01 3.23
CA LYS A 12 18.47 0.01 1.83
C LYS A 12 17.62 0.97 1.00
N SER A 13 18.23 1.59 0.00
CA SER A 13 17.50 2.33 -1.03
C SER A 13 16.83 1.33 -1.98
N VAL A 14 15.55 1.56 -2.28
CA VAL A 14 14.78 0.78 -3.25
C VAL A 14 14.31 1.73 -4.33
N THR A 15 14.71 1.48 -5.57
CA THR A 15 14.21 2.16 -6.76
C THR A 15 12.87 1.53 -7.16
N THR A 16 11.87 2.37 -7.43
CA THR A 16 10.60 1.92 -7.98
C THR A 16 10.16 2.81 -9.12
N ILE A 17 9.50 2.21 -10.09
CA ILE A 17 9.02 2.88 -11.30
C ILE A 17 7.75 3.72 -11.00
N SER A 18 7.09 3.46 -9.87
CA SER A 18 5.80 4.02 -9.50
C SER A 18 5.74 4.23 -7.98
N LEU A 19 6.50 5.23 -7.53
CA LEU A 19 6.45 5.75 -6.17
C LEU A 19 5.32 6.79 -6.10
N MET A 20 4.46 6.67 -5.08
CA MET A 20 3.38 7.62 -4.88
C MET A 20 3.92 8.85 -4.14
N GLY A 21 4.00 9.97 -4.85
CA GLY A 21 4.42 11.26 -4.34
C GLY A 21 3.27 12.09 -3.75
N PRO A 22 3.59 13.28 -3.19
CA PRO A 22 2.58 14.21 -2.68
C PRO A 22 1.55 14.53 -3.77
N GLY A 23 0.28 14.62 -3.38
CA GLY A 23 -0.81 14.86 -4.31
C GLY A 23 -1.38 13.61 -5.00
N GLY A 24 -0.77 12.43 -4.85
CA GLY A 24 -1.20 11.19 -5.53
C GLY A 24 -0.54 10.98 -6.90
N VAL A 25 0.51 11.74 -7.20
CA VAL A 25 1.28 11.59 -8.43
C VAL A 25 2.14 10.34 -8.34
N SER A 26 2.05 9.46 -9.34
CA SER A 26 2.88 8.26 -9.47
C SER A 26 4.07 8.58 -10.37
N ALA A 27 5.28 8.51 -9.84
CA ALA A 27 6.50 8.78 -10.59
C ALA A 27 7.62 7.81 -10.21
N PRO A 28 8.62 7.59 -11.07
CA PRO A 28 9.82 6.87 -10.68
C PRO A 28 10.50 7.56 -9.51
N GLY A 29 10.92 6.79 -8.51
CA GLY A 29 11.52 7.35 -7.31
C GLY A 29 12.24 6.31 -6.47
N THR A 30 13.07 6.81 -5.56
CA THR A 30 13.79 6.03 -4.56
C THR A 30 13.18 6.24 -3.19
N TYR A 31 13.00 5.15 -2.45
CA TYR A 31 12.64 5.23 -1.03
C TYR A 31 13.56 4.35 -0.19
N THR A 32 13.79 4.78 1.04
CA THR A 32 14.58 4.01 2.01
C THR A 32 13.67 3.01 2.70
N ARG A 33 14.02 1.72 2.59
CA ARG A 33 13.30 0.63 3.25
C ARG A 33 14.18 0.02 4.33
N SER A 34 13.70 -0.04 5.57
CA SER A 34 14.33 -0.83 6.62
C SER A 34 14.01 -2.32 6.46
N ARG A 35 14.86 -3.20 7.01
CA ARG A 35 14.63 -4.65 6.95
C ARG A 35 13.33 -5.07 7.65
N LYS A 36 12.97 -4.39 8.75
CA LYS A 36 11.66 -4.48 9.40
C LYS A 36 11.06 -3.08 9.57
N ASN A 37 9.81 -2.90 9.14
CA ASN A 37 9.00 -1.73 9.48
C ASN A 37 8.42 -1.96 10.88
N LEU A 38 9.17 -1.58 11.92
CA LEU A 38 8.75 -1.75 13.31
C LEU A 38 8.01 -0.50 13.78
N LEU A 39 6.68 -0.57 13.81
CA LEU A 39 5.86 0.40 14.51
C LEU A 39 5.80 -0.02 15.99
N SER A 40 6.56 0.66 16.85
CA SER A 40 6.68 0.31 18.27
C SER A 40 5.66 1.02 19.16
N SER A 41 5.03 2.11 18.69
CA SER A 41 4.09 2.89 19.51
C SER A 41 2.69 2.26 19.53
N PRO A 42 2.17 1.85 20.70
CA PRO A 42 0.83 1.27 20.82
C PRO A 42 -0.28 2.22 20.35
N LYS A 43 -0.10 3.52 20.57
CA LYS A 43 -1.06 4.56 20.14
C LYS A 43 -1.11 4.66 18.61
N LEU A 44 0.05 4.57 17.94
CA LEU A 44 0.11 4.55 16.47
C LEU A 44 -0.53 3.27 15.91
N LEU A 45 -0.26 2.12 16.51
CA LEU A 45 -0.87 0.85 16.07
C LEU A 45 -2.39 0.88 16.16
N ARG A 46 -2.97 1.38 17.25
CA ARG A 46 -4.43 1.54 17.39
C ARG A 46 -5.00 2.50 16.35
N ARG A 47 -4.32 3.63 16.10
CA ARG A 47 -4.74 4.61 15.07
C ARG A 47 -4.72 3.97 13.68
N ILE A 48 -3.66 3.23 13.35
CA ILE A 48 -3.54 2.53 12.07
C ILE A 48 -4.61 1.47 11.92
N ALA A 49 -4.92 0.71 12.98
CA ALA A 49 -5.99 -0.29 12.95
C ALA A 49 -7.36 0.35 12.68
N GLY A 50 -7.70 1.45 13.38
CA GLY A 50 -8.96 2.17 13.16
C GLY A 50 -9.04 2.85 11.79
N VAL A 51 -7.92 3.38 11.29
CA VAL A 51 -7.83 3.90 9.92
C VAL A 51 -7.99 2.77 8.89
N ALA A 52 -7.36 1.62 9.11
CA ALA A 52 -7.43 0.49 8.19
C ALA A 52 -8.86 -0.07 8.09
N SER A 53 -9.59 -0.18 9.21
CA SER A 53 -10.99 -0.61 9.17
C SER A 53 -11.87 0.39 8.43
N ALA A 54 -11.76 1.69 8.74
CA ALA A 54 -12.54 2.72 8.05
C ALA A 54 -12.25 2.78 6.54
N MET A 55 -10.99 2.57 6.15
CA MET A 55 -10.58 2.52 4.75
C MET A 55 -11.05 1.25 4.04
N ALA A 56 -11.05 0.10 4.72
CA ALA A 56 -11.52 -1.16 4.13
C ALA A 56 -13.02 -1.10 3.82
N ASP A 57 -13.82 -0.49 4.70
CA ASP A 57 -15.26 -0.36 4.55
C ASP A 57 -15.63 0.65 3.44
N ALA A 58 -14.90 1.76 3.36
CA ALA A 58 -15.25 2.87 2.46
C ALA A 58 -14.51 2.87 1.11
N CYS A 59 -13.30 2.31 1.06
CA CYS A 59 -12.41 2.36 -0.10
C CYS A 59 -11.89 0.96 -0.45
N SER A 60 -12.77 0.13 -1.03
CA SER A 60 -12.39 -1.22 -1.49
C SER A 60 -12.27 -1.29 -3.02
N LEU A 61 -11.22 -1.95 -3.49
CA LEU A 61 -11.09 -2.34 -4.90
C LEU A 61 -11.78 -3.69 -5.12
N GLY A 62 -12.49 -3.88 -6.23
CA GLY A 62 -13.17 -5.14 -6.54
C GLY A 62 -12.23 -6.25 -7.04
N ASP A 63 -11.06 -5.90 -7.56
CA ASP A 63 -10.10 -6.79 -8.20
C ASP A 63 -8.64 -6.41 -7.88
N HIS A 64 -7.73 -7.37 -7.99
CA HIS A 64 -6.30 -7.13 -7.90
C HIS A 64 -5.69 -6.89 -9.27
N CYS A 65 -4.78 -5.94 -9.33
CA CYS A 65 -4.10 -5.55 -10.55
C CYS A 65 -2.74 -6.26 -10.67
N THR A 66 -2.50 -7.00 -11.76
CA THR A 66 -1.23 -7.73 -11.96
C THR A 66 -0.74 -7.65 -13.40
N ASN A 67 0.58 -7.65 -13.56
CA ASN A 67 1.25 -7.77 -14.87
C ASN A 67 1.67 -9.22 -15.17
N ASN A 68 1.46 -10.13 -14.22
CA ASN A 68 1.81 -11.55 -14.39
C ASN A 68 0.62 -12.31 -14.99
N SER A 69 0.75 -12.74 -16.24
CA SER A 69 -0.28 -13.48 -16.97
C SER A 69 -0.73 -14.76 -16.26
N LYS A 70 0.17 -15.41 -15.52
CA LYS A 70 -0.12 -16.66 -14.77
C LYS A 70 -1.03 -16.49 -13.56
N MET A 71 -1.24 -15.24 -13.13
CA MET A 71 -2.05 -14.91 -11.97
C MET A 71 -3.47 -14.52 -12.36
N ILE A 72 -3.72 -14.13 -13.61
CA ILE A 72 -5.02 -13.68 -14.10
C ILE A 72 -6.07 -14.77 -13.85
N GLY A 73 -7.23 -14.38 -13.31
CA GLY A 73 -8.34 -15.29 -12.99
C GLY A 73 -8.18 -16.10 -11.71
N LYS A 74 -6.99 -16.09 -11.07
CA LYS A 74 -6.83 -16.66 -9.72
C LYS A 74 -7.43 -15.73 -8.69
N MET A 75 -7.93 -16.31 -7.60
CA MET A 75 -8.38 -15.56 -6.43
C MET A 75 -7.20 -15.30 -5.50
N ALA A 76 -7.09 -14.07 -5.01
CA ALA A 76 -6.19 -13.73 -3.92
C ALA A 76 -6.71 -14.29 -2.58
N ALA A 77 -5.88 -14.26 -1.54
CA ALA A 77 -6.29 -14.63 -0.18
C ALA A 77 -7.48 -13.80 0.33
N ASP A 78 -7.66 -12.59 -0.22
CA ASP A 78 -8.75 -11.68 0.10
C ASP A 78 -10.05 -11.97 -0.69
N GLY A 79 -10.09 -13.06 -1.46
CA GLY A 79 -11.26 -13.48 -2.26
C GLY A 79 -11.49 -12.70 -3.56
N LYS A 80 -10.58 -11.80 -3.93
CA LYS A 80 -10.68 -10.96 -5.14
C LYS A 80 -9.87 -11.55 -6.29
N ALA A 81 -10.42 -11.47 -7.50
CA ALA A 81 -9.75 -11.99 -8.69
C ALA A 81 -8.60 -11.07 -9.13
N PHE A 82 -7.54 -11.66 -9.67
CA PHE A 82 -6.49 -10.92 -10.37
C PHE A 82 -6.92 -10.61 -11.82
N LYS A 83 -6.87 -9.33 -12.18
CA LYS A 83 -7.07 -8.81 -13.52
C LYS A 83 -5.74 -8.29 -14.07
N MET A 84 -5.54 -8.47 -15.38
CA MET A 84 -4.46 -7.80 -16.08
C MET A 84 -4.72 -6.30 -16.07
N CYS A 85 -3.71 -5.50 -15.74
CA CYS A 85 -3.81 -4.07 -15.97
C CYS A 85 -2.62 -3.55 -16.74
N THR A 86 -2.85 -2.46 -17.45
CA THR A 86 -1.77 -1.61 -17.95
C THR A 86 -1.23 -0.71 -16.84
N ARG A 87 -0.08 -0.08 -17.10
CA ARG A 87 0.50 0.88 -16.17
C ARG A 87 -0.41 2.09 -15.92
N GLU A 88 -1.07 2.58 -16.97
CA GLU A 88 -2.00 3.71 -16.89
C GLU A 88 -3.24 3.39 -16.05
N GLU A 89 -3.76 2.16 -16.18
CA GLU A 89 -4.84 1.66 -15.33
C GLU A 89 -4.40 1.51 -13.87
N ALA A 90 -3.17 1.04 -13.62
CA ALA A 90 -2.64 0.97 -12.26
C ALA A 90 -2.50 2.38 -11.64
N ASP A 91 -2.03 3.36 -12.41
CA ASP A 91 -1.86 4.74 -11.94
C ASP A 91 -3.21 5.43 -11.71
N SER A 92 -4.21 5.23 -12.57
CA SER A 92 -5.57 5.75 -12.36
C SER A 92 -6.23 5.14 -11.12
N ARG A 93 -6.10 3.82 -10.90
CA ARG A 93 -6.56 3.15 -9.67
C ARG A 93 -5.90 3.71 -8.42
N LYS A 94 -4.60 4.02 -8.48
CA LYS A 94 -3.88 4.66 -7.37
C LYS A 94 -4.43 6.05 -7.08
N ARG A 95 -4.69 6.87 -8.10
CA ARG A 95 -5.30 8.20 -7.93
C ARG A 95 -6.70 8.10 -7.32
N ALA A 96 -7.55 7.20 -7.83
CA ALA A 96 -8.88 6.96 -7.29
C ALA A 96 -8.83 6.49 -5.82
N ALA A 97 -7.87 5.63 -5.47
CA ALA A 97 -7.66 5.21 -4.09
C ALA A 97 -7.23 6.39 -3.19
N VAL A 98 -6.38 7.29 -3.67
CA VAL A 98 -6.00 8.52 -2.93
C VAL A 98 -7.18 9.47 -2.76
N GLU A 99 -8.00 9.66 -3.79
CA GLU A 99 -9.21 10.48 -3.69
C GLU A 99 -10.22 9.92 -2.69
N CYS A 100 -10.42 8.60 -2.70
CA CYS A 100 -11.26 7.92 -1.72
C CYS A 100 -10.68 8.09 -0.31
N ALA A 101 -9.37 7.87 -0.14
CA ALA A 101 -8.67 8.04 1.13
C ALA A 101 -8.85 9.46 1.69
N ARG A 102 -8.76 10.50 0.85
CA ARG A 102 -8.95 11.90 1.27
C ARG A 102 -10.34 12.20 1.82
N ARG A 103 -11.36 11.46 1.39
CA ARG A 103 -12.73 11.60 1.90
C ARG A 103 -12.90 10.93 3.26
N VAL A 104 -12.24 9.78 3.45
CA VAL A 104 -12.41 8.92 4.62
C VAL A 104 -11.49 9.32 5.77
N LEU A 105 -10.25 9.70 5.45
CA LEU A 105 -9.28 10.14 6.42
C LEU A 105 -9.57 11.61 6.75
N PRO A 106 -10.06 11.94 7.96
CA PRO A 106 -10.20 13.34 8.35
C PRO A 106 -8.82 14.00 8.27
N THR A 107 -8.74 15.14 7.61
CA THR A 107 -7.52 15.96 7.46
C THR A 107 -6.99 16.52 8.79
N LYS A 108 -7.61 16.17 9.92
CA LYS A 108 -7.22 16.54 11.29
C LYS A 108 -6.80 15.30 12.08
N TYR A 109 -5.50 15.03 12.16
CA TYR A 109 -4.89 14.07 13.10
C TYR A 109 -3.50 14.48 13.55
#